data_AF-A0A924WCH9-F1
#
_entry.id   AF-A0A924WCH9-F1
#
_cell.length_a   1.000
_cell.length_b   1.000
_cell.length_c   1.000
_cell.angle_alpha   90.00
_cell.angle_beta   90.00
_cell.angle_gamma   90.00
#
_symmetry.space_group_name_H-M   'P 1'
#
loop_
_entity.id
_entity.type
_entity.pdbx_description
1 polymer ?
#
loop_
_entity_poly.entity_id
_entity_poly.type
_entity_poly.pdbx_seq_one_letter_code
_entity_poly.pdbx_strand_id
1 'polypeptide(L)'
;MKLPLLLSLLFCLGFNHTAQAQMERTMYQVFEVDSAKTVQFEVAGEYDVLPWAGNSILVETNVQIWNASREILAELIKIGRYNLATDSSSVPNPKQVRIFTKNLKREPIKRLDGEKCLEIAVTKIFVPDTFYISDDKQRLTRKGG
;
A
#
# COMPACT_ATOMS: atom_id res chain seq x y z
N MET A 1 -37.33 -7.05 -46.76
CA MET A 1 -36.43 -6.10 -46.06
C MET A 1 -36.08 -6.63 -44.67
N LYS A 2 -35.06 -7.49 -44.50
CA LYS A 2 -34.57 -7.90 -43.15
C LYS A 2 -33.07 -8.21 -43.07
N LEU A 3 -32.39 -8.41 -44.21
CA LEU A 3 -30.96 -8.73 -44.27
C LEU A 3 -30.02 -7.63 -43.73
N PRO A 4 -30.22 -6.32 -44.02
CA PRO A 4 -29.32 -5.29 -43.48
C PRO A 4 -29.51 -5.09 -41.96
N LEU A 5 -30.72 -5.37 -41.45
CA LEU A 5 -31.01 -5.30 -40.01
C LEU A 5 -30.32 -6.43 -39.25
N LEU A 6 -30.27 -7.64 -39.83
CA LEU A 6 -29.59 -8.79 -39.23
C LEU A 6 -28.07 -8.60 -39.20
N LEU A 7 -27.50 -7.99 -40.25
CA LEU A 7 -26.07 -7.69 -40.34
C LEU A 7 -25.64 -6.60 -39.35
N SER A 8 -26.50 -5.59 -39.15
CA SER A 8 -26.33 -4.57 -38.11
C SER A 8 -26.38 -5.16 -36.69
N LEU A 9 -27.26 -6.13 -36.45
CA LEU A 9 -27.38 -6.77 -35.13
C LEU A 9 -26.17 -7.68 -34.83
N LEU A 10 -25.61 -8.35 -35.83
CA LEU A 10 -24.39 -9.16 -35.70
C LEU A 10 -23.15 -8.30 -35.39
N PHE A 11 -23.06 -7.09 -35.96
CA PHE A 11 -21.93 -6.18 -35.75
C PHE A 11 -21.90 -5.61 -34.31
N CYS A 12 -23.07 -5.42 -33.68
CA CYS A 12 -23.16 -4.94 -32.30
C CYS A 12 -22.77 -5.99 -31.24
N LEU A 13 -22.77 -7.28 -31.57
CA LEU A 13 -22.42 -8.37 -30.63
C LEU A 13 -20.92 -8.70 -30.59
N GLY A 14 -20.13 -8.14 -31.53
CA GLY A 14 -18.71 -8.45 -31.69
C GLY A 14 -17.74 -7.76 -30.72
N PHE A 15 -18.18 -6.76 -29.96
CA PHE A 15 -17.32 -5.98 -29.07
C PHE A 15 -17.61 -6.26 -27.60
N ASN A 16 -17.48 -7.53 -27.18
CA ASN A 16 -17.30 -7.83 -25.76
C ASN A 16 -15.84 -7.58 -25.41
N HIS A 17 -15.47 -6.31 -25.23
CA HIS A 17 -14.19 -5.97 -24.64
C HIS A 17 -14.13 -6.59 -23.23
N THR A 18 -13.23 -7.56 -23.04
CA THR A 18 -12.86 -8.04 -21.72
C THR A 18 -12.20 -6.89 -20.98
N ALA A 19 -12.98 -6.09 -20.26
CA ALA A 19 -12.46 -5.09 -19.36
C ALA A 19 -11.55 -5.79 -18.34
N GLN A 20 -10.25 -5.54 -18.44
CA GLN A 20 -9.29 -6.04 -17.45
C GLN A 20 -9.59 -5.28 -16.15
N ALA A 21 -10.27 -5.95 -15.22
CA ALA A 21 -10.59 -5.38 -13.94
C ALA A 21 -9.28 -5.11 -13.18
N GLN A 22 -9.02 -3.84 -12.87
CA GLN A 22 -8.03 -3.45 -11.89
C GLN A 22 -8.59 -3.76 -10.50
N MET A 23 -7.84 -4.52 -9.70
CA MET A 23 -8.19 -4.74 -8.31
C MET A 23 -7.45 -3.74 -7.44
N GLU A 24 -8.19 -3.09 -6.55
CA GLU A 24 -7.66 -2.09 -5.64
C GLU A 24 -8.06 -2.40 -4.19
N ARG A 25 -7.11 -2.24 -3.27
CA ARG A 25 -7.37 -2.36 -1.84
C ARG A 25 -6.55 -1.36 -1.06
N THR A 26 -7.20 -0.68 -0.12
CA THR A 26 -6.55 0.20 0.85
C THR A 26 -6.53 -0.48 2.22
N MET A 27 -5.36 -0.49 2.87
CA MET A 27 -5.18 -0.96 4.24
C MET A 27 -4.66 0.17 5.14
N TYR A 28 -4.98 0.08 6.42
CA TYR A 28 -4.55 1.03 7.42
C TYR A 28 -3.79 0.34 8.55
N GLN A 29 -2.70 0.94 9.03
CA GLN A 29 -1.95 0.50 10.20
C GLN A 29 -1.69 1.69 11.12
N VAL A 30 -1.82 1.48 12.43
CA VAL A 30 -1.59 2.51 13.43
C VAL A 30 -0.36 2.13 14.27
N PHE A 31 0.51 3.11 14.50
CA PHE A 31 1.70 2.96 15.33
C PHE A 31 1.69 4.00 16.45
N GLU A 32 1.69 3.52 17.69
CA GLU A 32 1.81 4.38 18.87
C GLU A 32 3.22 4.91 19.01
N VAL A 33 3.36 6.23 19.13
CA VAL A 33 4.68 6.92 19.17
C VAL A 33 4.78 7.95 20.29
N ASP A 34 3.86 7.92 21.27
CA ASP A 34 3.78 8.90 22.36
C ASP A 34 5.10 9.05 23.14
N SER A 35 5.79 7.94 23.41
CA SER A 35 7.09 7.94 24.11
C SER A 35 8.30 8.08 23.18
N ALA A 36 8.10 8.03 21.86
CA ALA A 36 9.17 8.11 20.89
C ALA A 36 9.72 9.53 20.77
N LYS A 37 11.03 9.68 20.90
CA LYS A 37 11.76 10.93 20.61
C LYS A 37 12.13 11.01 19.14
N THR A 38 12.49 9.87 18.55
CA THR A 38 12.78 9.76 17.12
C THR A 38 12.05 8.59 16.50
N VAL A 39 11.58 8.77 15.26
CA VAL A 39 11.02 7.70 14.44
C VAL A 39 11.79 7.61 13.14
N GLN A 40 12.22 6.42 12.75
CA GLN A 40 12.91 6.16 11.48
C GLN A 40 12.01 5.32 10.58
N PHE A 41 11.87 5.72 9.32
CA PHE A 41 11.13 5.00 8.29
C PHE A 41 12.07 4.21 7.38
N GLU A 42 11.75 2.93 7.19
CA GLU A 42 12.35 2.02 6.21
C GLU A 42 11.24 1.36 5.40
N VAL A 43 10.52 2.18 4.64
CA VAL A 43 9.36 1.77 3.85
C VAL A 43 9.78 1.47 2.42
N ALA A 44 9.39 0.30 1.91
CA ALA A 44 9.70 -0.12 0.55
C ALA A 44 8.75 0.56 -0.45
N GLY A 45 9.32 1.05 -1.55
CA GLY A 45 8.59 1.74 -2.61
C GLY A 45 8.44 3.23 -2.35
N GLU A 46 7.63 3.89 -3.18
CA GLU A 46 7.32 5.31 -3.02
C GLU A 46 6.33 5.51 -1.87
N TYR A 47 6.61 6.54 -1.07
CA TYR A 47 5.73 6.95 0.01
C TYR A 47 5.73 8.45 0.21
N ASP A 48 4.62 8.96 0.73
CA ASP A 48 4.47 10.33 1.15
C ASP A 48 4.32 10.43 2.67
N VAL A 49 4.85 11.51 3.24
CA VAL A 49 4.71 11.85 4.65
C VAL A 49 3.90 13.13 4.76
N LEU A 50 2.78 13.05 5.48
CA LEU A 50 1.80 14.11 5.60
C LEU A 50 1.57 14.43 7.08
N PRO A 51 1.50 15.71 7.48
CA PRO A 51 1.11 16.04 8.85
C PRO A 51 -0.38 15.75 9.07
N TRP A 52 -0.76 15.36 10.29
CA TRP A 52 -2.16 15.23 10.70
C TRP A 52 -2.36 15.55 12.19
N ALA A 53 -3.62 15.83 12.57
CA ALA A 53 -4.01 16.18 13.94
C ALA A 53 -4.29 14.95 14.83
N GLY A 54 -3.46 13.91 14.73
CA GLY A 54 -3.53 12.71 15.58
C GLY A 54 -2.36 12.61 16.55
N ASN A 55 -2.43 11.68 17.50
CA ASN A 55 -1.35 11.37 18.45
C ASN A 55 -0.48 10.18 18.02
N SER A 56 -1.03 9.28 17.21
CA SER A 56 -0.35 8.14 16.62
C SER A 56 0.08 8.41 15.18
N ILE A 57 0.97 7.56 14.64
CA ILE A 57 1.25 7.55 13.20
C ILE A 57 0.23 6.63 12.54
N LEU A 58 -0.48 7.14 11.54
CA LEU A 58 -1.38 6.36 10.69
C LEU A 58 -0.71 6.10 9.35
N VAL A 59 -0.67 4.85 8.92
CA VAL A 59 -0.15 4.44 7.62
C VAL A 59 -1.30 3.94 6.77
N GLU A 60 -1.50 4.53 5.60
CA GLU A 60 -2.41 4.08 4.55
C GLU A 60 -1.57 3.44 3.44
N THR A 61 -1.85 2.18 3.11
CA THR A 61 -1.24 1.50 1.97
C THR A 61 -2.31 1.18 0.95
N ASN A 62 -2.24 1.81 -0.23
CA ASN A 62 -3.10 1.49 -1.36
C ASN A 62 -2.35 0.54 -2.31
N VAL A 63 -2.99 -0.59 -2.63
CA VAL A 63 -2.43 -1.62 -3.51
C VAL A 63 -3.35 -1.81 -4.70
N GLN A 64 -2.75 -1.77 -5.89
CA GLN A 64 -3.39 -2.00 -7.16
C GLN A 64 -2.69 -3.17 -7.87
N ILE A 65 -3.47 -4.18 -8.26
CA ILE A 65 -2.96 -5.33 -9.01
C ILE A 65 -3.81 -5.54 -10.27
N TRP A 66 -3.13 -5.65 -11.40
CA TRP A 66 -3.73 -5.98 -12.69
C TRP A 66 -3.46 -7.42 -13.05
N ASN A 67 -4.40 -8.03 -13.79
CA ASN A 67 -4.28 -9.39 -14.30
C ASN A 67 -4.11 -10.46 -13.21
N ALA A 68 -4.60 -10.20 -12.00
CA ALA A 68 -4.63 -11.16 -10.90
C ALA A 68 -6.08 -11.47 -10.49
N SER A 69 -6.28 -12.58 -9.77
CA SER A 69 -7.57 -12.89 -9.16
C SER A 69 -7.70 -12.24 -7.79
N ARG A 70 -8.95 -12.05 -7.33
CA ARG A 70 -9.24 -11.46 -6.01
C ARG A 70 -8.62 -12.27 -4.88
N GLU A 71 -8.58 -13.59 -5.04
CA GLU A 71 -8.01 -14.54 -4.09
C GLU A 71 -6.50 -14.36 -3.97
N ILE A 72 -5.80 -14.07 -5.07
CA ILE A 72 -4.36 -13.76 -5.04
C ILE A 72 -4.13 -12.48 -4.21
N LEU A 73 -4.86 -11.40 -4.47
CA LEU A 73 -4.73 -10.17 -3.68
C LEU A 73 -5.04 -10.40 -2.20
N ALA A 74 -6.10 -11.15 -1.89
CA ALA A 74 -6.48 -11.48 -0.53
C ALA A 74 -5.38 -12.27 0.20
N GLU A 75 -4.78 -13.27 -0.46
CA GLU A 75 -3.69 -14.06 0.12
C GLU A 75 -2.43 -13.21 0.33
N LEU A 76 -2.05 -12.37 -0.64
CA LEU A 76 -0.91 -11.45 -0.52
C LEU A 76 -1.06 -10.49 0.68
N ILE A 77 -2.26 -9.96 0.90
CA ILE A 77 -2.57 -9.13 2.07
C ILE A 77 -2.49 -9.97 3.35
N LYS A 78 -3.08 -11.16 3.36
CA LYS A 78 -3.13 -12.06 4.52
C LYS A 78 -1.75 -12.50 4.99
N ILE A 79 -0.82 -12.80 4.07
CA ILE A 79 0.57 -13.12 4.42
C ILE A 79 1.38 -11.88 4.87
N GLY A 80 0.76 -10.70 4.85
CA GLY A 80 1.37 -9.46 5.30
C GLY A 80 2.41 -8.88 4.36
N ARG A 81 2.30 -9.16 3.05
CA ARG A 81 3.23 -8.64 2.01
C ARG A 81 3.40 -7.12 2.04
N TYR A 82 2.34 -6.42 2.45
CA TYR A 82 2.28 -4.96 2.49
C TYR A 82 2.39 -4.40 3.91
N ASN A 83 2.55 -5.26 4.91
CA ASN A 83 2.52 -4.83 6.30
C ASN A 83 3.82 -4.15 6.68
N LEU A 84 3.69 -3.05 7.42
CA LEU A 84 4.77 -2.43 8.16
C LEU A 84 4.84 -3.02 9.58
N ALA A 85 5.99 -2.90 10.22
CA ALA A 85 6.26 -3.35 11.58
C ALA A 85 7.13 -2.35 12.32
N THR A 86 7.16 -2.49 13.65
CA THR A 86 8.09 -1.78 14.52
C THR A 86 9.09 -2.74 15.15
N ASP A 87 10.30 -2.27 15.39
CA ASP A 87 11.25 -3.03 16.22
C ASP A 87 10.69 -3.20 17.64
N SER A 88 10.56 -4.46 18.08
CA SER A 88 10.05 -4.79 19.42
C SER A 88 11.09 -4.61 20.53
N SER A 89 12.29 -4.13 20.20
CA SER A 89 13.48 -4.24 21.06
C SER A 89 13.56 -3.20 22.18
N SER A 90 12.58 -2.30 22.34
CA SER A 90 12.61 -1.25 23.36
C SER A 90 11.26 -1.04 24.06
N VAL A 91 10.69 -2.13 24.58
CA VAL A 91 9.47 -2.14 25.41
C VAL A 91 9.79 -1.66 26.84
N PRO A 92 8.89 -0.94 27.53
CA PRO A 92 7.53 -0.52 27.10
C PRO A 92 7.46 0.87 26.44
N ASN A 93 8.54 1.65 26.47
CA ASN A 93 8.53 3.05 25.99
C ASN A 93 9.79 3.34 25.16
N PRO A 94 9.80 2.94 23.88
CA PRO A 94 10.97 3.09 23.04
C PRO A 94 11.23 4.57 22.75
N LYS A 95 12.39 5.09 23.18
CA LYS A 95 12.83 6.44 22.79
C LYS A 95 13.08 6.56 21.29
N GLN A 96 13.42 5.45 20.64
CA GLN A 96 13.65 5.37 19.20
C GLN A 96 12.75 4.28 18.63
N VAL A 97 11.90 4.65 17.67
CA VAL A 97 11.03 3.70 16.97
C VAL A 97 11.50 3.59 15.54
N ARG A 98 11.63 2.37 15.02
CA ARG A 98 11.87 2.11 13.61
C ARG A 98 10.63 1.46 13.03
N ILE A 99 10.04 2.09 12.01
CA ILE A 99 8.89 1.57 11.26
C ILE A 99 9.39 1.10 9.90
N PHE A 100 9.27 -0.19 9.62
CA PHE A 100 9.85 -0.82 8.43
C PHE A 100 8.87 -1.73 7.70
N THR A 101 9.03 -1.89 6.39
CA THR A 101 8.26 -2.88 5.61
C THR A 101 8.71 -4.30 5.96
N LYS A 102 7.79 -5.17 6.39
CA LYS A 102 8.11 -6.57 6.73
C LYS A 102 8.69 -7.36 5.56
N ASN A 103 8.18 -7.10 4.36
CA ASN A 103 8.63 -7.73 3.13
C ASN A 103 9.27 -6.69 2.20
N LEU A 104 10.57 -6.45 2.40
CA LEU A 104 11.35 -5.46 1.63
C LEU A 104 11.51 -5.87 0.16
N LYS A 105 11.62 -7.17 -0.12
CA LYS A 105 11.83 -7.72 -1.46
C LYS A 105 10.59 -8.47 -1.92
N ARG A 106 9.71 -7.73 -2.57
CA ARG A 106 8.46 -8.25 -3.12
C ARG A 106 8.72 -9.02 -4.41
N GLU A 107 8.76 -10.35 -4.31
CA GLU A 107 8.90 -11.24 -5.47
C GLU A 107 7.75 -11.04 -6.47
N PRO A 108 8.00 -11.10 -7.80
CA PRO A 108 6.95 -10.94 -8.80
C PRO A 108 5.81 -11.94 -8.62
N ILE A 109 4.57 -11.45 -8.74
CA ILE A 109 3.38 -12.30 -8.68
C ILE A 109 3.30 -13.09 -10.00
N LYS A 110 3.35 -14.41 -9.89
CA LYS A 110 3.25 -15.33 -11.03
C LYS A 110 1.82 -15.80 -11.21
N ARG A 111 1.32 -15.74 -12.44
CA ARG A 111 0.06 -16.35 -12.84
C ARG A 111 0.25 -17.81 -13.21
N LEU A 112 -0.85 -18.56 -13.30
CA LEU A 112 -0.85 -19.98 -13.69
C LEU A 112 -0.33 -20.20 -15.12
N ASP A 113 -0.50 -19.21 -16.00
CA ASP A 113 0.00 -19.20 -17.38
C ASP A 113 1.47 -18.77 -17.50
N GLY A 114 2.13 -18.46 -16.38
CA GLY A 114 3.53 -18.02 -16.32
C GLY A 114 3.74 -16.53 -16.55
N GLU A 115 2.69 -15.75 -16.84
CA GLU A 115 2.79 -14.30 -16.97
C GLU A 115 2.92 -13.61 -15.61
N LYS A 116 3.47 -12.39 -15.60
CA LYS A 116 3.61 -11.56 -14.40
C LYS A 116 2.42 -10.61 -14.26
N CYS A 117 1.97 -10.41 -13.03
CA CYS A 117 1.02 -9.34 -12.73
C CYS A 117 1.75 -8.00 -12.58
N LEU A 118 1.10 -6.91 -12.99
CA LEU A 118 1.52 -5.57 -12.59
C LEU A 118 1.01 -5.31 -11.17
N GLU A 119 1.91 -4.87 -10.29
CA GLU A 119 1.64 -4.55 -8.90
C GLU A 119 2.14 -3.14 -8.61
N ILE A 120 1.26 -2.27 -8.12
CA ILE A 120 1.58 -0.93 -7.65
C ILE A 120 1.11 -0.84 -6.19
N ALA A 121 2.01 -0.41 -5.31
CA ALA A 121 1.70 -0.23 -3.90
C ALA A 121 2.24 1.13 -3.45
N VAL A 122 1.34 2.04 -3.11
CA VAL A 122 1.64 3.41 -2.69
C VAL A 122 1.33 3.54 -1.21
N THR A 123 2.26 4.12 -0.45
CA THR A 123 2.10 4.31 1.00
C THR A 123 1.98 5.79 1.34
N LYS A 124 1.03 6.15 2.20
CA LYS A 124 0.97 7.47 2.84
C LYS A 124 1.14 7.30 4.33
N ILE A 125 1.98 8.13 4.92
CA ILE A 125 2.30 8.12 6.34
C ILE A 125 1.83 9.45 6.93
N PHE A 126 0.77 9.39 7.71
CA PHE A 126 0.21 10.52 8.43
C PHE A 126 0.89 10.63 9.80
N VAL A 127 1.57 11.76 10.02
CA VAL A 127 2.47 11.98 11.15
C VAL A 127 1.92 13.07 12.06
N PRO A 128 1.86 12.85 13.39
CA PRO A 128 1.45 13.86 14.34
C PRO A 128 2.22 15.17 14.18
N ASP A 129 1.53 16.29 14.36
CA ASP A 129 2.15 17.62 14.35
C ASP A 129 3.17 17.84 15.49
N THR A 130 3.25 16.92 16.45
CA THR A 130 4.24 16.88 17.54
C THR A 130 5.66 16.51 17.08
N PHE A 131 5.87 16.21 15.78
CA PHE A 131 7.19 15.91 15.21
C PHE A 131 7.62 16.93 14.15
N TYR A 132 8.93 17.16 14.07
CA TYR A 132 9.60 17.69 12.88
C TYR A 132 9.90 16.54 11.92
N ILE A 133 9.58 16.72 10.63
CA ILE A 133 9.89 15.79 9.55
C ILE A 133 11.22 16.24 8.94
N SER A 134 12.18 15.32 8.76
CA SER A 134 13.43 15.61 8.06
C SER A 134 13.20 15.87 6.56
N ASP A 135 14.15 16.56 5.92
CA ASP A 135 14.07 16.90 4.49
C ASP A 135 13.98 15.66 3.60
N ASP A 136 14.66 14.57 3.98
CA ASP A 136 14.61 13.27 3.29
C ASP A 136 13.31 12.47 3.55
N LYS A 137 12.41 12.99 4.41
CA LYS A 137 11.18 12.34 4.88
C LYS A 137 11.38 10.97 5.56
N GLN A 138 12.61 10.57 5.87
CA GLN A 138 12.92 9.28 6.47
C GLN A 138 12.92 9.30 7.99
N ARG A 139 13.02 10.48 8.62
CA ARG A 139 13.19 10.61 10.07
C ARG A 139 12.27 11.67 10.67
N LEU A 140 11.69 11.33 11.81
CA LEU A 140 10.92 12.23 12.65
C LEU A 140 11.68 12.54 13.93
N THR A 141 11.63 13.79 14.38
CA THR A 141 12.18 14.24 15.68
C THR A 141 11.13 14.98 16.47
N ARG A 142 10.85 14.56 17.71
CA ARG A 142 9.79 15.14 18.54
C ARG A 142 10.10 16.61 18.85
N LYS A 143 9.09 17.48 18.70
CA LYS A 143 9.18 18.90 19.03
C LYS A 143 9.28 19.08 20.55
N GLY A 144 10.18 19.97 20.99
CA GLY A 144 10.41 20.22 22.43
C GLY A 144 10.94 19.01 23.20
N GLY A 145 11.54 18.05 22.48
CA GLY A 145 12.05 16.80 23.01
C GLY A 145 13.46 16.86 23.58
#